data_AF-A0A7K4U5J8-F1
#
_entry.id   AF-A0A7K4U5J8-F1
#
_cell.length_a   1.000
_cell.length_b   1.000
_cell.length_c   1.000
_cell.angle_alpha   90.00
_cell.angle_beta   90.00
_cell.angle_gamma   90.00
#
_symmetry.space_group_name_H-M   'P 1'
#
loop_
_entity.id
_entity.type
_entity.pdbx_description
1 polymer ?
#
loop_
_entity_poly.entity_id
_entity_poly.type
_entity_poly.pdbx_seq_one_letter_code
_entity_poly.pdbx_strand_id
1 'polypeptide(L)'
;RRKMNLKSERRGIHVDQSELLCKKGCGYYGNPAWQGFCSKCWREEYHKARQKQIQEDWELAERLQREEEEAYASSQSTQGAQSLTFSKFEEKKTNEKTRKVTTVKKFFTASSRAGAKKEIQEAKAPSPAIHRQASIETDRVSKEFIEFIRTYQKPGQDIYKQCKLFLDTMSHKRDLSIEEQSECAQDFYQNVADRLQTRWKVPPEKVEKAMDEVEKYIMTRQYKYVFCPETTDDEKKDLAVQKRIRALHWVTPQMLCVPVSEEIPEVSDMVVKAITDIIEMDSKRVPRDKLACITKCSKHIFNAIKITKNEPASADDFLPTLIYIVLKGNPPRLQSNIQYITRFCNPSRLMTGEDGYYFTNLCCAVAFIEKLDAQSLNLSQEDFDRFMTGQTSPKKQESDTFSPDVCLGVKQMCKSLDLLSQLNERQERIVSEAKKLEKDLIDWTEGITKEVEDIVEKYPLEIKPKSQALAAIDSENVENDKLPPPLQPQVYAG
;
A
#
# COMPACT_ATOMS: atom_id res chain seq x y z
N ARG A 1 18.36 -26.82 58.88
CA ARG A 1 18.96 -26.12 57.72
C ARG A 1 17.91 -25.21 57.12
N ARG A 2 18.28 -23.94 56.91
CA ARG A 2 17.44 -22.77 56.60
C ARG A 2 16.69 -22.92 55.25
N LYS A 3 15.39 -22.60 55.21
CA LYS A 3 14.69 -22.25 53.96
C LYS A 3 15.12 -20.83 53.59
N MET A 4 15.90 -20.71 52.52
CA MET A 4 16.28 -19.43 51.93
C MET A 4 15.07 -18.82 51.22
N ASN A 5 14.72 -17.61 51.65
CA ASN A 5 13.74 -16.74 51.03
C ASN A 5 14.44 -15.98 49.89
N LEU A 6 14.27 -16.43 48.64
CA LEU A 6 14.72 -15.70 47.46
C LEU A 6 13.59 -14.75 47.05
N LYS A 7 13.57 -13.55 47.65
CA LYS A 7 12.86 -12.40 47.09
C LYS A 7 13.63 -11.97 45.84
N SER A 8 12.98 -11.97 44.68
CA SER A 8 13.50 -11.31 43.48
C SER A 8 13.48 -9.80 43.71
N GLU A 9 14.63 -9.19 43.97
CA GLU A 9 14.79 -7.74 43.89
C GLU A 9 14.58 -7.30 42.44
N ARG A 10 13.44 -6.66 42.16
CA ARG A 10 13.24 -5.91 40.93
C ARG A 10 14.20 -4.72 40.97
N ARG A 11 15.19 -4.70 40.07
CA ARG A 11 15.98 -3.49 39.81
C ARG A 11 15.05 -2.46 39.18
N GLY A 12 14.52 -1.55 40.01
CA GLY A 12 13.81 -0.38 39.52
C GLY A 12 14.78 0.54 38.78
N ILE A 13 14.35 1.09 37.64
CA ILE A 13 15.07 2.16 36.97
C ILE A 13 15.00 3.38 37.89
N HIS A 14 16.12 3.74 38.51
CA HIS A 14 16.24 4.98 39.27
C HIS A 14 16.49 6.11 38.28
N VAL A 15 15.46 6.89 37.98
CA VAL A 15 15.59 8.16 37.24
C VAL A 15 15.57 9.27 38.29
N ASP A 16 16.64 10.06 38.34
CA ASP A 16 16.72 11.19 39.25
C ASP A 16 15.66 12.24 38.86
N GLN A 17 14.94 12.79 39.84
CA GLN A 17 13.84 13.71 39.58
C GLN A 17 14.31 14.98 38.83
N SER A 18 15.59 15.33 38.95
CA SER A 18 16.21 16.43 38.22
C SER A 18 16.33 16.18 36.71
N GLU A 19 16.43 14.93 36.25
CA GLU A 19 16.53 14.57 34.82
C GLU A 19 15.18 14.64 34.09
N LEU A 20 14.07 14.62 34.83
CA LEU A 20 12.71 14.73 34.27
C LEU A 20 12.27 16.19 34.12
N LEU A 21 12.99 17.15 34.71
CA LEU A 21 12.61 18.55 34.69
C LEU A 21 13.03 19.23 33.39
N CYS A 22 12.24 20.22 32.98
CA CYS A 22 12.50 21.05 31.81
C CYS A 22 13.90 21.68 31.90
N LYS A 23 14.69 21.58 30.83
CA LYS A 23 16.03 22.17 30.72
C LYS A 23 16.11 23.67 31.00
N LYS A 24 15.00 24.42 30.85
CA LYS A 24 14.91 25.85 31.21
C LYS A 24 14.72 26.11 32.73
N GLY A 25 14.63 25.07 33.56
CA GLY A 25 14.46 25.21 35.01
C GLY A 25 13.11 25.78 35.44
N CYS A 26 12.10 25.75 34.57
CA CYS A 26 10.78 26.38 34.81
C CYS A 26 9.87 25.62 35.80
N GLY A 27 10.36 24.55 36.44
CA GLY A 27 9.59 23.74 37.41
C GLY A 27 8.60 22.74 36.79
N TYR A 28 8.47 22.70 35.47
CA TYR A 28 7.64 21.72 34.75
C TYR A 28 8.49 20.58 34.19
N TYR A 29 7.89 19.40 33.98
CA TYR A 29 8.58 18.26 33.39
C TYR A 29 8.88 18.48 31.91
N GLY A 30 10.12 18.16 31.51
CA GLY A 30 10.55 18.11 30.12
C GLY A 30 10.38 16.71 29.57
N ASN A 31 10.30 16.58 28.25
CA ASN A 31 10.33 15.26 27.62
C ASN A 31 11.39 15.19 26.51
N PRO A 32 11.88 14.00 26.16
CA PRO A 32 12.87 13.83 25.10
C PRO A 32 12.40 14.29 23.71
N ALA A 33 11.10 14.16 23.42
CA ALA A 33 10.52 14.60 22.13
C ALA A 33 10.63 16.12 21.91
N TRP A 34 10.69 16.89 22.99
CA TRP A 34 10.93 18.33 23.00
C TRP A 34 12.33 18.65 23.51
N GLN A 35 13.31 17.78 23.23
CA GLN A 35 14.72 17.94 23.57
C GLN A 35 14.99 18.20 25.08
N GLY A 36 14.10 17.76 25.96
CA GLY A 36 14.15 18.00 27.41
C GLY A 36 13.48 19.29 27.85
N PHE A 37 12.75 20.00 26.99
CA PHE A 37 11.94 21.16 27.36
C PHE A 37 10.49 20.74 27.69
N CYS A 38 9.80 21.54 28.52
CA CYS A 38 8.35 21.42 28.69
C CYS A 38 7.62 22.02 27.49
N SER A 39 6.32 21.74 27.36
CA SER A 39 5.48 22.17 26.23
C SER A 39 5.46 23.68 25.98
N LYS A 40 5.62 24.48 27.04
CA LYS A 40 5.66 25.95 26.95
C LYS A 40 7.02 26.45 26.48
N CYS A 41 8.09 25.99 27.13
CA CYS A 41 9.47 26.36 26.77
C CYS A 41 9.86 25.86 25.38
N TRP A 42 9.36 24.69 24.98
CA TRP A 42 9.56 24.14 23.64
C TRP A 42 8.93 25.03 22.57
N ARG A 43 7.68 25.48 22.78
CA ARG A 43 7.01 26.40 21.84
C ARG A 43 7.78 27.70 21.67
N GLU A 44 8.25 28.29 22.76
CA GLU A 44 9.03 29.54 22.71
C GLU A 44 10.35 29.38 21.94
N GLU A 45 11.10 28.29 22.18
CA GLU A 45 12.35 28.02 21.45
C GLU A 45 12.10 27.66 19.99
N TYR A 46 11.07 26.86 19.72
CA TYR A 46 10.68 26.49 18.36
C TYR A 46 10.27 27.72 17.54
N HIS A 47 9.49 28.64 18.12
CA HIS A 47 9.12 29.89 17.46
C HIS A 47 10.33 30.78 17.17
N LYS A 48 11.29 30.89 18.10
CA LYS A 48 12.53 31.66 17.87
C LYS A 48 13.41 31.03 16.79
N ALA A 49 13.59 29.71 16.81
CA ALA A 49 14.36 29.00 15.79
C ALA A 49 13.73 29.17 14.40
N ARG A 50 12.39 29.06 14.30
CA ARG A 50 11.65 29.26 13.06
C ARG A 50 11.74 30.70 12.54
N GLN A 51 11.65 31.70 13.42
CA GLN A 51 11.84 33.11 13.01
C GLN A 51 13.25 33.38 12.51
N LYS A 52 14.27 32.78 13.14
CA LYS A 52 15.65 32.90 12.69
C LYS A 52 15.85 32.25 11.32
N GLN A 53 15.27 31.07 11.09
CA GLN A 53 15.33 30.39 9.81
C GLN A 53 14.64 31.19 8.69
N ILE A 54 13.48 31.79 8.95
CA ILE A 54 12.78 32.66 7.99
C ILE A 54 13.64 33.89 7.64
N GLN A 55 14.34 34.46 8.62
CA GLN A 55 15.24 35.59 8.39
C GLN A 55 16.45 35.19 7.53
N GLU A 56 17.06 34.04 7.82
CA GLU A 56 18.18 33.48 7.05
C GLU A 56 17.76 33.15 5.60
N ASP A 57 16.56 32.60 5.40
CA ASP A 57 16.00 32.30 4.07
C ASP A 57 15.68 33.58 3.28
N TRP A 58 15.18 34.63 3.95
CA TRP A 58 14.95 35.94 3.33
C TRP A 58 16.27 36.58 2.86
N GLU A 59 17.30 36.57 3.71
CA GLU A 59 18.62 37.11 3.38
C GLU A 59 19.27 36.33 2.22
N LEU A 60 19.07 35.02 2.17
CA LEU A 60 19.54 34.19 1.06
C LEU A 60 18.82 34.52 -0.25
N ALA A 61 17.49 34.69 -0.22
CA ALA A 61 16.71 35.07 -1.38
C ALA A 61 17.11 36.45 -1.92
N GLU A 62 17.35 37.42 -1.03
CA GLU A 62 17.81 38.76 -1.43
C GLU A 62 19.21 38.72 -2.06
N ARG A 63 20.10 37.85 -1.56
CA ARG A 63 21.44 37.67 -2.15
C ARG A 63 21.37 37.04 -3.54
N LEU A 64 20.55 36.00 -3.71
CA LEU A 64 20.36 35.34 -5.01
C LEU A 64 19.77 36.31 -6.04
N GLN A 65 18.84 37.18 -5.62
CA GLN A 65 18.24 38.16 -6.50
C GLN A 65 19.24 39.25 -6.93
N ARG A 66 20.15 39.67 -6.03
CA ARG A 66 21.26 40.56 -6.39
C ARG A 66 22.25 39.91 -7.36
N GLU A 67 22.60 38.64 -7.14
CA GLU A 67 23.47 37.88 -8.06
C GLU A 67 22.83 37.73 -9.46
N GLU A 68 21.50 37.52 -9.52
CA GLU A 68 20.76 37.44 -10.78
C GLU A 68 20.71 38.78 -11.52
N GLU A 69 20.48 39.89 -10.79
CA GLU A 69 20.52 41.25 -11.35
C GLU A 69 21.93 41.64 -11.83
N GLU A 70 22.98 41.25 -11.11
CA GLU A 70 24.39 41.46 -11.50
C GLU A 70 24.77 40.62 -12.74
N ALA A 71 24.32 39.37 -12.83
CA ALA A 71 24.50 38.53 -14.01
C ALA A 71 23.76 39.10 -15.23
N TYR A 72 22.55 39.64 -15.02
CA TYR A 72 21.78 40.29 -16.07
C TYR A 72 22.41 41.60 -16.54
N ALA A 73 22.92 42.43 -15.62
CA ALA A 73 23.64 43.67 -15.95
C ALA A 73 24.98 43.40 -16.67
N SER A 74 25.70 42.35 -16.27
CA SER A 74 26.94 41.92 -16.94
C SER A 74 26.69 41.50 -18.40
N SER A 75 25.55 40.86 -18.67
CA SER A 75 25.15 40.42 -20.03
C SER A 75 24.78 41.56 -20.99
N GLN A 76 24.44 42.76 -20.51
CA GLN A 76 24.15 43.93 -21.35
C GLN A 76 25.37 44.81 -21.66
N SER A 77 26.50 44.62 -20.96
CA SER A 77 27.69 45.46 -21.10
C SER A 77 28.68 45.03 -22.18
N THR A 78 28.45 43.92 -22.88
CA THR A 78 29.29 43.43 -23.99
C THR A 78 28.55 43.41 -25.33
N GLN A 79 28.15 44.59 -25.80
CA GLN A 79 27.99 44.81 -27.24
C GLN A 79 29.34 45.27 -27.82
N GLY A 80 30.12 44.32 -28.33
CA GLY A 80 31.30 44.65 -29.12
C GLY A 80 32.37 43.56 -29.17
N ALA A 81 32.08 42.41 -29.79
CA ALA A 81 33.01 41.68 -30.67
C ALA A 81 32.51 40.24 -30.96
N GLN A 82 32.26 39.99 -32.24
CA GLN A 82 32.41 38.72 -32.98
C GLN A 82 32.03 37.40 -32.27
N SER A 83 30.80 36.92 -32.55
CA SER A 83 30.35 35.56 -32.26
C SER A 83 30.73 34.62 -33.42
N LEU A 84 31.68 33.70 -33.17
CA LEU A 84 31.83 32.45 -33.93
C LEU A 84 32.12 31.29 -32.97
N THR A 85 31.22 30.29 -33.02
CA THR A 85 31.41 28.86 -32.74
C THR A 85 31.81 28.38 -31.33
N PHE A 86 30.85 27.83 -30.57
CA PHE A 86 30.87 26.42 -30.06
C PHE A 86 29.55 26.05 -29.33
N SER A 87 28.48 25.75 -30.07
CA SER A 87 27.30 25.04 -29.52
C SER A 87 27.01 23.78 -30.33
N LYS A 88 28.01 22.89 -30.33
CA LYS A 88 27.83 21.48 -30.66
C LYS A 88 28.33 20.72 -29.43
N PHE A 89 27.46 19.86 -28.90
CA PHE A 89 27.75 18.78 -27.95
C PHE A 89 27.10 18.87 -26.56
N GLU A 90 25.79 19.13 -26.44
CA GLU A 90 25.00 18.50 -25.36
C GLU A 90 23.47 18.51 -25.58
N GLU A 91 23.02 18.25 -26.80
CA GLU A 91 21.60 17.97 -27.07
C GLU A 91 21.48 16.61 -27.77
N LYS A 92 21.69 15.53 -27.02
CA LYS A 92 21.45 14.15 -27.49
C LYS A 92 21.18 13.12 -26.39
N LYS A 93 20.12 13.35 -25.62
CA LYS A 93 19.22 12.37 -24.97
C LYS A 93 18.24 13.25 -24.17
N THR A 94 16.99 13.47 -24.58
CA THR A 94 15.99 12.50 -24.98
C THR A 94 14.87 13.24 -25.70
N ASN A 95 14.74 13.04 -27.01
CA ASN A 95 13.50 13.31 -27.71
C ASN A 95 13.29 12.19 -28.72
N GLU A 96 12.53 11.18 -28.32
CA GLU A 96 11.98 10.23 -29.28
C GLU A 96 10.51 9.95 -28.95
N LYS A 97 9.67 10.58 -29.80
CA LYS A 97 8.35 10.15 -30.26
C LYS A 97 7.14 10.42 -29.35
N THR A 98 6.55 11.59 -29.58
CA THR A 98 5.13 11.68 -29.97
C THR A 98 5.00 12.42 -31.30
N ARG A 99 4.86 11.66 -32.39
CA ARG A 99 4.37 12.16 -33.69
C ARG A 99 2.86 11.91 -33.75
N LYS A 100 2.08 12.95 -34.04
CA LYS A 100 1.35 13.15 -35.31
C LYS A 100 0.31 14.29 -35.14
N VAL A 101 0.58 15.36 -35.87
CA VAL A 101 -0.26 16.55 -36.14
C VAL A 101 -1.05 16.32 -37.43
N THR A 102 -2.20 16.98 -37.59
CA THR A 102 -2.66 17.69 -38.83
C THR A 102 -4.02 18.35 -38.53
N THR A 103 -4.35 19.60 -38.89
CA THR A 103 -3.83 20.47 -39.96
C THR A 103 -4.33 21.93 -39.82
N VAL A 104 -3.41 22.89 -40.06
CA VAL A 104 -3.48 24.25 -40.68
C VAL A 104 -4.55 25.26 -40.20
N LYS A 105 -4.24 26.38 -39.52
CA LYS A 105 -3.44 27.61 -39.82
C LYS A 105 -4.14 28.63 -40.75
N LYS A 106 -3.97 29.91 -40.34
CA LYS A 106 -4.16 31.21 -41.04
C LYS A 106 -5.55 31.86 -40.83
N PHE A 107 -5.74 33.15 -40.56
CA PHE A 107 -4.93 34.37 -40.74
C PHE A 107 -5.22 35.42 -39.65
N PHE A 108 -4.23 36.28 -39.37
CA PHE A 108 -4.35 37.53 -38.59
C PHE A 108 -5.18 38.59 -39.33
N THR A 109 -6.04 39.34 -38.62
CA THR A 109 -6.20 40.80 -38.81
C THR A 109 -6.87 41.43 -37.59
N ALA A 110 -6.33 42.53 -37.08
CA ALA A 110 -6.95 43.43 -36.12
C ALA A 110 -7.42 44.70 -36.85
N SER A 111 -8.60 45.25 -36.51
CA SER A 111 -8.82 46.70 -36.30
C SER A 111 -10.28 47.07 -35.96
N SER A 112 -10.44 47.78 -34.83
CA SER A 112 -11.27 48.98 -34.54
C SER A 112 -12.79 49.10 -34.82
N ARG A 113 -13.47 49.55 -33.74
CA ARG A 113 -14.55 50.58 -33.61
C ARG A 113 -16.01 50.32 -34.03
N ALA A 114 -16.85 50.31 -32.98
CA ALA A 114 -18.10 51.06 -32.76
C ALA A 114 -19.20 51.15 -33.84
N GLY A 115 -20.42 50.72 -33.47
CA GLY A 115 -21.68 51.10 -34.14
C GLY A 115 -22.87 50.28 -33.68
N ALA A 116 -23.84 50.91 -33.00
CA ALA A 116 -25.07 50.30 -32.52
C ALA A 116 -26.19 50.25 -33.59
N LYS A 117 -26.95 49.14 -33.66
CA LYS A 117 -28.44 49.09 -33.60
C LYS A 117 -29.04 47.74 -34.04
N LYS A 118 -30.01 47.31 -33.23
CA LYS A 118 -31.25 46.53 -33.48
C LYS A 118 -31.20 45.06 -33.96
N GLU A 119 -31.57 44.21 -32.99
CA GLU A 119 -32.40 42.99 -33.03
C GLU A 119 -32.81 42.40 -34.38
N ILE A 120 -32.41 41.13 -34.60
CA ILE A 120 -33.27 40.06 -35.12
C ILE A 120 -32.97 38.79 -34.30
N GLN A 121 -34.01 38.18 -33.74
CA GLN A 121 -33.99 36.90 -33.02
C GLN A 121 -33.79 35.75 -34.01
N GLU A 122 -32.78 34.90 -33.79
CA GLU A 122 -32.79 33.52 -34.27
C GLU A 122 -32.30 32.58 -33.17
N ALA A 123 -33.07 31.51 -32.99
CA ALA A 123 -33.01 30.57 -31.89
C ALA A 123 -31.68 29.79 -31.88
N LYS A 124 -30.85 30.03 -30.85
CA LYS A 124 -29.77 29.13 -30.46
C LYS A 124 -30.30 28.14 -29.43
N ALA A 125 -30.26 26.86 -29.80
CA ALA A 125 -30.48 25.74 -28.92
C ALA A 125 -29.60 25.86 -27.65
N PRO A 126 -30.11 25.50 -26.46
CA PRO A 126 -29.32 25.55 -25.23
C PRO A 126 -28.28 24.44 -25.27
N SER A 127 -27.04 24.77 -25.61
CA SER A 127 -25.91 23.93 -25.22
C SER A 127 -25.86 23.93 -23.69
N PRO A 128 -25.94 22.77 -23.03
CA PRO A 128 -25.87 22.74 -21.58
C PRO A 128 -24.47 23.17 -21.18
N ALA A 129 -24.37 24.35 -20.56
CA ALA A 129 -23.26 24.61 -19.67
C ALA A 129 -23.28 23.47 -18.65
N ILE A 130 -22.27 22.60 -18.69
CA ILE A 130 -22.00 21.63 -17.63
C ILE A 130 -21.53 22.47 -16.43
N HIS A 131 -22.49 23.11 -15.78
CA HIS A 131 -22.35 23.55 -14.41
C HIS A 131 -22.07 22.27 -13.65
N ARG A 132 -20.84 22.11 -13.13
CA ARG A 132 -20.48 20.99 -12.24
C ARG A 132 -21.60 20.82 -11.23
N GLN A 133 -22.46 19.82 -11.43
CA GLN A 133 -23.55 19.53 -10.52
C GLN A 133 -22.91 19.13 -9.20
N ALA A 134 -23.38 19.72 -8.11
CA ALA A 134 -22.99 19.26 -6.79
C ALA A 134 -23.34 17.77 -6.69
N SER A 135 -22.49 16.98 -6.03
CA SER A 135 -22.77 15.56 -5.81
C SER A 135 -24.13 15.40 -5.12
N ILE A 136 -24.91 14.38 -5.49
CA ILE A 136 -26.22 14.06 -4.87
C ILE A 136 -26.10 14.04 -3.34
N GLU A 137 -24.98 13.53 -2.83
CA GLU A 137 -24.68 13.50 -1.40
C GLU A 137 -24.46 14.89 -0.81
N THR A 138 -23.75 15.78 -1.53
CA THR A 138 -23.56 17.18 -1.13
C THR A 138 -24.88 17.92 -1.06
N ASP A 139 -25.79 17.68 -2.01
CA ASP A 139 -27.12 18.28 -2.01
C ASP A 139 -27.99 17.77 -0.86
N ARG A 140 -27.92 16.46 -0.58
CA ARG A 140 -28.60 15.85 0.58
C ARG A 140 -28.12 16.49 1.89
N VAL A 141 -26.81 16.52 2.13
CA VAL A 141 -26.22 17.13 3.32
C VAL A 141 -26.56 18.62 3.43
N SER A 142 -26.65 19.33 2.30
CA SER A 142 -27.05 20.74 2.31
C SER A 142 -28.50 20.95 2.76
N LYS A 143 -29.42 20.07 2.33
CA LYS A 143 -30.83 20.12 2.75
C LYS A 143 -30.97 19.80 4.24
N GLU A 144 -30.35 18.70 4.69
CA GLU A 144 -30.32 18.29 6.10
C GLU A 144 -29.76 19.40 6.99
N PHE A 145 -28.64 20.01 6.58
CA PHE A 145 -28.02 21.10 7.33
C PHE A 145 -28.91 22.34 7.44
N ILE A 146 -29.55 22.77 6.34
CA ILE A 146 -30.46 23.93 6.36
C ILE A 146 -31.67 23.66 7.26
N GLU A 147 -32.22 22.46 7.22
CA GLU A 147 -33.34 22.06 8.06
C GLU A 147 -32.95 22.04 9.55
N PHE A 148 -31.81 21.43 9.89
CA PHE A 148 -31.30 21.39 11.25
C PHE A 148 -31.01 22.79 11.80
N ILE A 149 -30.29 23.61 11.04
CA ILE A 149 -29.91 24.96 11.47
C ILE A 149 -31.12 25.88 11.64
N ARG A 150 -32.23 25.65 10.93
CA ARG A 150 -33.48 26.38 11.13
C ARG A 150 -34.02 26.26 12.57
N THR A 151 -33.74 25.15 13.25
CA THR A 151 -34.13 24.94 14.66
C THR A 151 -33.46 25.94 15.61
N TYR A 152 -32.32 26.52 15.21
CA TYR A 152 -31.57 27.53 15.96
C TYR A 152 -32.00 28.97 15.63
N GLN A 153 -33.00 29.18 14.76
CA GLN A 153 -33.56 30.50 14.44
C GLN A 153 -32.49 31.51 13.98
N LYS A 154 -32.36 32.66 14.65
CA LYS A 154 -31.39 33.73 14.33
C LYS A 154 -29.92 33.26 14.41
N PRO A 155 -29.46 32.60 15.50
CA PRO A 155 -28.13 31.98 15.55
C PRO A 155 -27.86 31.04 14.37
N GLY A 156 -28.89 30.28 13.97
CA GLY A 156 -28.77 29.36 12.85
C GLY A 156 -28.48 30.05 11.51
N GLN A 157 -29.22 31.12 11.20
CA GLN A 157 -29.01 31.87 9.96
C GLN A 157 -27.62 32.51 9.90
N ASP A 158 -27.09 32.96 11.04
CA ASP A 158 -25.72 33.47 11.17
C ASP A 158 -24.69 32.36 10.93
N ILE A 159 -24.84 31.17 11.55
CA ILE A 159 -23.98 29.99 11.28
C ILE A 159 -23.98 29.66 9.78
N TYR A 160 -25.15 29.57 9.15
CA TYR A 160 -25.26 29.23 7.74
C TYR A 160 -24.53 30.25 6.83
N LYS A 161 -24.65 31.55 7.14
CA LYS A 161 -23.92 32.61 6.44
C LYS A 161 -22.41 32.47 6.63
N GLN A 162 -21.94 32.19 7.85
CA GLN A 162 -20.52 31.95 8.13
C GLN A 162 -19.99 30.73 7.38
N CYS A 163 -20.73 29.62 7.37
CA CYS A 163 -20.34 28.42 6.62
C CYS A 163 -20.21 28.70 5.12
N LYS A 164 -21.13 29.48 4.53
CA LYS A 164 -21.02 29.89 3.12
C LYS A 164 -19.79 30.75 2.86
N LEU A 165 -19.55 31.75 3.71
CA LEU A 165 -18.38 32.62 3.59
C LEU A 165 -17.08 31.82 3.72
N PHE A 166 -17.01 30.90 4.67
CA PHE A 166 -15.87 29.99 4.83
C PHE A 166 -15.62 29.15 3.58
N LEU A 167 -16.66 28.53 3.02
CA LEU A 167 -16.52 27.73 1.80
C LEU A 167 -16.03 28.55 0.60
N ASP A 168 -16.48 29.80 0.49
CA ASP A 168 -16.03 30.73 -0.54
C ASP A 168 -14.55 31.10 -0.32
N THR A 169 -14.15 31.47 0.90
CA THR A 169 -12.75 31.73 1.26
C THR A 169 -11.85 30.53 0.98
N MET A 170 -12.26 29.31 1.36
CA MET A 170 -11.52 28.08 1.08
C MET A 170 -11.38 27.81 -0.42
N SER A 171 -12.34 28.27 -1.24
CA SER A 171 -12.24 28.11 -2.70
C SER A 171 -11.18 29.02 -3.33
N HIS A 172 -10.94 30.20 -2.75
CA HIS A 172 -9.88 31.12 -3.16
C HIS A 172 -8.51 30.72 -2.59
N LYS A 173 -8.48 29.98 -1.47
CA LYS A 173 -7.27 29.50 -0.80
C LYS A 173 -6.82 28.09 -1.23
N ARG A 174 -7.33 27.56 -2.34
CA ARG A 174 -7.02 26.18 -2.78
C ARG A 174 -5.55 25.93 -3.11
N ASP A 175 -4.87 26.97 -3.59
CA ASP A 175 -3.47 26.87 -4.01
C ASP A 175 -2.50 27.08 -2.85
N LEU A 176 -3.01 27.39 -1.64
CA LEU A 176 -2.21 27.49 -0.43
C LEU A 176 -1.83 26.11 0.11
N SER A 177 -0.84 26.08 1.00
CA SER A 177 -0.40 24.85 1.66
C SER A 177 -1.55 24.19 2.43
N ILE A 178 -1.47 22.86 2.59
CA ILE A 178 -2.53 22.13 3.33
C ILE A 178 -2.56 22.54 4.81
N GLU A 179 -1.42 22.97 5.35
CA GLU A 179 -1.27 23.51 6.70
C GLU A 179 -2.04 24.82 6.85
N GLU A 180 -1.92 25.77 5.93
CA GLU A 180 -2.68 27.02 5.95
C GLU A 180 -4.19 26.79 5.76
N GLN A 181 -4.55 25.81 4.92
CA GLN A 181 -5.94 25.40 4.74
C GLN A 181 -6.51 24.77 6.02
N SER A 182 -5.70 23.98 6.72
CA SER A 182 -6.03 23.40 8.02
C SER A 182 -6.20 24.49 9.08
N GLU A 183 -5.25 25.42 9.22
CA GLU A 183 -5.34 26.55 10.14
C GLU A 183 -6.62 27.37 9.90
N CYS A 184 -6.95 27.65 8.64
CA CYS A 184 -8.19 28.35 8.28
C CYS A 184 -9.46 27.59 8.72
N ALA A 185 -9.45 26.26 8.64
CA ALA A 185 -10.57 25.43 9.11
C ALA A 185 -10.66 25.41 10.65
N GLN A 186 -9.52 25.33 11.33
CA GLN A 186 -9.43 25.32 12.78
C GLN A 186 -9.87 26.66 13.39
N ASP A 187 -9.39 27.78 12.83
CA ASP A 187 -9.84 29.12 13.19
C ASP A 187 -11.34 29.28 12.97
N PHE A 188 -11.88 28.72 11.87
CA PHE A 188 -13.31 28.75 11.61
C PHE A 188 -14.10 28.00 12.70
N TYR A 189 -13.68 26.80 13.10
CA TYR A 189 -14.34 26.06 14.18
C TYR A 189 -14.37 26.85 15.48
N GLN A 190 -13.21 27.40 15.88
CA GLN A 190 -13.09 28.18 17.11
C GLN A 190 -14.00 29.42 17.07
N ASN A 191 -13.96 30.17 15.96
CA ASN A 191 -14.77 31.38 15.78
C ASN A 191 -16.28 31.10 15.80
N VAL A 192 -16.74 30.01 15.21
CA VAL A 192 -18.17 29.64 15.23
C VAL A 192 -18.60 29.20 16.63
N ALA A 193 -17.80 28.36 17.29
CA ALA A 193 -18.09 27.90 18.65
C ALA A 193 -18.14 29.08 19.64
N ASP A 194 -17.15 29.98 19.59
CA ASP A 194 -17.08 31.16 20.44
C ASP A 194 -18.25 32.11 20.19
N ARG A 195 -18.64 32.34 18.93
CA ARG A 195 -19.80 33.20 18.61
C ARG A 195 -21.11 32.59 19.11
N LEU A 196 -21.26 31.26 19.07
CA LEU A 196 -22.46 30.60 19.61
C LEU A 196 -22.56 30.74 21.13
N GLN A 197 -21.44 30.64 21.84
CA GLN A 197 -21.40 30.75 23.29
C GLN A 197 -21.48 32.20 23.77
N THR A 198 -20.67 33.10 23.20
CA THR A 198 -20.53 34.49 23.68
C THR A 198 -21.69 35.38 23.23
N ARG A 199 -21.98 35.40 21.92
CA ARG A 199 -22.98 36.31 21.33
C ARG A 199 -24.39 35.79 21.49
N TRP A 200 -24.59 34.50 21.22
CA TRP A 200 -25.92 33.89 21.17
C TRP A 200 -26.29 33.13 22.47
N LYS A 201 -25.34 32.96 23.40
CA LYS A 201 -25.54 32.28 24.70
C LYS A 201 -26.22 30.92 24.55
N VAL A 202 -25.86 30.17 23.51
CA VAL A 202 -26.38 28.84 23.25
C VAL A 202 -25.80 27.86 24.29
N PRO A 203 -26.61 26.97 24.89
CA PRO A 203 -26.12 25.97 25.85
C PRO A 203 -25.03 25.08 25.24
N PRO A 204 -24.02 24.66 26.02
CA PRO A 204 -22.85 23.94 25.50
C PRO A 204 -23.21 22.63 24.78
N GLU A 205 -24.19 21.86 25.28
CA GLU A 205 -24.67 20.64 24.64
C GLU A 205 -25.26 20.87 23.23
N LYS A 206 -25.93 22.02 23.04
CA LYS A 206 -26.47 22.41 21.73
C LYS A 206 -25.36 22.95 20.82
N VAL A 207 -24.34 23.59 21.39
CA VAL A 207 -23.15 24.02 20.62
C VAL A 207 -22.43 22.81 20.05
N GLU A 208 -22.20 21.76 20.82
CA GLU A 208 -21.53 20.55 20.33
C GLU A 208 -22.29 19.93 19.15
N LYS A 209 -23.61 19.75 19.28
CA LYS A 209 -24.46 19.25 18.18
C LYS A 209 -24.46 20.16 16.96
N ALA A 210 -24.40 21.48 17.15
CA ALA A 210 -24.30 22.42 16.04
C ALA A 210 -22.94 22.34 15.34
N MET A 211 -21.85 22.22 16.09
CA MET A 211 -20.50 22.08 15.55
C MET A 211 -20.32 20.77 14.78
N ASP A 212 -20.95 19.70 15.24
CA ASP A 212 -21.00 18.42 14.52
C ASP A 212 -21.64 18.55 13.13
N GLU A 213 -22.79 19.23 13.03
CA GLU A 213 -23.47 19.47 11.77
C GLU A 213 -22.71 20.46 10.87
N VAL A 214 -22.02 21.44 11.47
CA VAL A 214 -21.12 22.35 10.76
C VAL A 214 -19.96 21.58 10.12
N GLU A 215 -19.26 20.72 10.88
CA GLU A 215 -18.18 19.86 10.36
C GLU A 215 -18.70 18.98 9.22
N LYS A 216 -19.83 18.28 9.42
CA LYS A 216 -20.47 17.45 8.39
C LYS A 216 -20.74 18.24 7.12
N TYR A 217 -21.30 19.44 7.23
CA TYR A 217 -21.63 20.27 6.07
C TYR A 217 -20.40 20.76 5.31
N ILE A 218 -19.39 21.32 6.00
CA ILE A 218 -18.21 21.89 5.33
C ILE A 218 -17.30 20.79 4.79
N MET A 219 -17.07 19.71 5.55
CA MET A 219 -16.12 18.67 5.17
C MET A 219 -16.66 17.80 4.04
N THR A 220 -17.98 17.56 3.96
CA THR A 220 -18.58 16.90 2.79
C THR A 220 -18.31 17.65 1.48
N ARG A 221 -18.21 18.98 1.53
CA ARG A 221 -17.96 19.84 0.36
C ARG A 221 -16.49 20.00 0.04
N GLN A 222 -15.65 20.08 1.08
CA GLN A 222 -14.21 20.29 0.95
C GLN A 222 -13.43 18.99 0.72
N TYR A 223 -13.97 17.82 1.08
CA TYR A 223 -13.28 16.52 1.03
C TYR A 223 -12.48 16.31 -0.26
N LYS A 224 -13.08 16.57 -1.42
CA LYS A 224 -12.44 16.41 -2.74
C LYS A 224 -11.22 17.31 -3.01
N TYR A 225 -11.00 18.33 -2.20
CA TYR A 225 -9.89 19.28 -2.35
C TYR A 225 -8.85 19.10 -1.25
N VAL A 226 -9.27 18.70 -0.04
CA VAL A 226 -8.37 18.65 1.13
C VAL A 226 -7.96 17.23 1.54
N PHE A 227 -8.61 16.19 1.02
CA PHE A 227 -8.24 14.79 1.27
C PHE A 227 -7.20 14.33 0.24
N CYS A 228 -6.05 13.85 0.72
CA CYS A 228 -4.92 13.42 -0.11
C CYS A 228 -4.58 14.45 -1.22
N PRO A 229 -4.19 15.69 -0.87
CA PRO A 229 -3.86 16.70 -1.88
C PRO A 229 -2.60 16.29 -2.67
N GLU A 230 -2.59 16.56 -3.97
CA GLU A 230 -1.43 16.27 -4.84
C GLU A 230 -0.16 17.07 -4.44
N THR A 231 -0.33 18.14 -3.66
CA THR A 231 0.75 18.99 -3.16
C THR A 231 1.48 18.41 -1.94
N THR A 232 0.96 17.35 -1.31
CA THR A 232 1.55 16.73 -0.11
C THR A 232 2.23 15.40 -0.43
N ASP A 233 2.90 14.83 0.57
CA ASP A 233 3.48 13.49 0.48
C ASP A 233 2.52 12.38 0.98
N ASP A 234 1.23 12.69 1.17
CA ASP A 234 0.25 11.77 1.75
C ASP A 234 0.11 10.48 0.92
N GLU A 235 0.01 10.59 -0.41
CA GLU A 235 -0.08 9.42 -1.31
C GLU A 235 1.20 8.55 -1.25
N LYS A 236 2.37 9.19 -1.17
CA LYS A 236 3.65 8.48 -1.05
C LYS A 236 3.72 7.70 0.26
N LYS A 237 3.29 8.31 1.36
CA LYS A 237 3.20 7.67 2.68
C LYS A 237 2.18 6.54 2.70
N ASP A 238 1.02 6.72 2.06
CA ASP A 238 0.02 5.67 1.89
C ASP A 238 0.60 4.44 1.19
N LEU A 239 1.28 4.63 0.06
CA LEU A 239 1.92 3.54 -0.68
C LEU A 239 3.05 2.88 0.13
N ALA A 240 3.83 3.65 0.88
CA ALA A 240 4.90 3.13 1.73
C ALA A 240 4.35 2.24 2.85
N VAL A 241 3.35 2.74 3.59
CA VAL A 241 2.70 1.99 4.68
C VAL A 241 1.96 0.77 4.14
N GLN A 242 1.27 0.89 3.01
CA GLN A 242 0.57 -0.25 2.41
C GLN A 242 1.55 -1.36 2.00
N LYS A 243 2.68 -1.01 1.37
CA LYS A 243 3.74 -1.98 1.02
C LYS A 243 4.36 -2.58 2.27
N ARG A 244 4.57 -1.78 3.32
CA ARG A 244 5.11 -2.21 4.59
C ARG A 244 4.20 -3.24 5.29
N ILE A 245 2.91 -2.94 5.42
CA ILE A 245 1.92 -3.88 5.98
C ILE A 245 1.88 -5.17 5.15
N ARG A 246 1.90 -5.06 3.82
CA ARG A 246 1.91 -6.23 2.94
C ARG A 246 3.14 -7.11 3.16
N ALA A 247 4.32 -6.53 3.39
CA ALA A 247 5.54 -7.29 3.68
C ALA A 247 5.51 -7.99 5.05
N LEU A 248 4.69 -7.50 5.98
CA LEU A 248 4.51 -8.04 7.33
C LEU A 248 3.33 -9.03 7.43
N HIS A 249 2.83 -9.56 6.30
CA HIS A 249 1.67 -10.46 6.29
C HIS A 249 1.89 -11.76 7.10
N TRP A 250 3.15 -12.12 7.34
CA TRP A 250 3.57 -13.32 8.05
C TRP A 250 3.46 -13.19 9.59
N VAL A 251 3.33 -11.97 10.12
CA VAL A 251 3.27 -11.74 11.57
C VAL A 251 2.04 -12.43 12.17
N THR A 252 2.27 -13.20 13.23
CA THR A 252 1.21 -13.96 13.93
C THR A 252 0.76 -13.26 15.22
N PRO A 253 -0.46 -13.54 15.73
CA PRO A 253 -0.91 -13.02 17.02
C PRO A 253 0.06 -13.31 18.17
N GLN A 254 0.70 -14.48 18.15
CA GLN A 254 1.61 -14.93 19.20
C GLN A 254 2.88 -14.09 19.27
N MET A 255 3.43 -13.66 18.11
CA MET A 255 4.62 -12.80 18.06
C MET A 255 4.38 -11.42 18.68
N LEU A 256 3.15 -10.93 18.60
CA LEU A 256 2.71 -9.65 19.16
C LEU A 256 2.13 -9.80 20.58
N CYS A 257 2.12 -11.02 21.15
CA CYS A 257 1.48 -11.31 22.44
C CYS A 257 -0.01 -10.90 22.49
N VAL A 258 -0.73 -11.05 21.39
CA VAL A 258 -2.14 -10.67 21.27
C VAL A 258 -3.03 -11.65 22.06
N PRO A 259 -3.83 -11.18 23.03
CA PRO A 259 -4.67 -12.04 23.85
C PRO A 259 -6.02 -12.33 23.18
N VAL A 260 -5.98 -12.78 21.92
CA VAL A 260 -7.16 -13.09 21.11
C VAL A 260 -6.98 -14.48 20.51
N SER A 261 -7.94 -15.36 20.76
CA SER A 261 -7.97 -16.70 20.17
C SER A 261 -8.99 -16.75 19.04
N GLU A 262 -8.51 -16.66 17.81
CA GLU A 262 -9.33 -16.78 16.59
C GLU A 262 -9.89 -18.19 16.37
N GLU A 263 -9.52 -19.17 17.20
CA GLU A 263 -10.11 -20.52 17.19
C GLU A 263 -11.57 -20.52 17.66
N ILE A 264 -11.97 -19.49 18.43
CA ILE A 264 -13.34 -19.31 18.88
C ILE A 264 -14.10 -18.57 17.76
N PRO A 265 -15.18 -19.16 17.18
CA PRO A 265 -15.90 -18.54 16.07
C PRO A 265 -16.44 -17.13 16.38
N GLU A 266 -16.93 -16.92 17.59
CA GLU A 266 -17.42 -15.60 18.05
C GLU A 266 -16.32 -14.54 18.05
N VAL A 267 -15.10 -14.92 18.43
CA VAL A 267 -13.93 -14.03 18.44
C VAL A 267 -13.48 -13.72 17.02
N SER A 268 -13.44 -14.73 16.14
CA SER A 268 -13.15 -14.56 14.72
C SER A 268 -14.15 -13.58 14.07
N ASP A 269 -15.44 -13.69 14.37
CA ASP A 269 -16.46 -12.76 13.88
C ASP A 269 -16.23 -11.31 14.37
N MET A 270 -15.79 -11.12 15.61
CA MET A 270 -15.43 -9.79 16.12
C MET A 270 -14.19 -9.22 15.44
N VAL A 271 -13.18 -10.05 15.17
CA VAL A 271 -11.97 -9.68 14.43
C VAL A 271 -12.33 -9.23 13.01
N VAL A 272 -13.18 -9.98 12.30
CA VAL A 272 -13.65 -9.62 10.96
C VAL A 272 -14.44 -8.31 10.96
N LYS A 273 -15.30 -8.09 11.97
CA LYS A 273 -16.03 -6.82 12.13
C LYS A 273 -15.07 -5.65 12.37
N ALA A 274 -14.07 -5.82 13.24
CA ALA A 274 -13.05 -4.79 13.49
C ALA A 274 -12.26 -4.44 12.21
N ILE A 275 -11.85 -5.45 11.45
CA ILE A 275 -11.19 -5.27 10.13
C ILE A 275 -12.11 -4.52 9.17
N THR A 276 -13.40 -4.87 9.14
CA THR A 276 -14.38 -4.22 8.26
C THR A 276 -14.53 -2.74 8.61
N ASP A 277 -14.66 -2.40 9.90
CA ASP A 277 -14.81 -1.01 10.33
C ASP A 277 -13.57 -0.15 9.99
N ILE A 278 -12.36 -0.67 10.19
CA ILE A 278 -11.14 0.09 9.88
C ILE A 278 -10.97 0.28 8.37
N ILE A 279 -11.42 -0.66 7.54
CA ILE A 279 -11.47 -0.51 6.08
C ILE A 279 -12.54 0.51 5.69
N GLU A 280 -13.71 0.47 6.32
CA GLU A 280 -14.84 1.36 6.03
C GLU A 280 -14.53 2.83 6.36
N MET A 281 -13.55 3.10 7.23
CA MET A 281 -13.06 4.46 7.52
C MET A 281 -12.79 5.29 6.26
N ASP A 282 -12.18 4.69 5.23
CA ASP A 282 -11.83 5.40 4.00
C ASP A 282 -13.05 5.81 3.17
N SER A 283 -14.18 5.10 3.33
CA SER A 283 -15.44 5.40 2.64
C SER A 283 -16.15 6.64 3.18
N LYS A 284 -15.81 7.09 4.40
CA LYS A 284 -16.44 8.24 5.06
C LYS A 284 -15.78 9.53 4.63
N ARG A 285 -16.54 10.62 4.43
CA ARG A 285 -15.98 11.93 4.08
C ARG A 285 -15.76 12.85 5.28
N VAL A 286 -16.58 12.68 6.32
CA VAL A 286 -16.57 13.55 7.50
C VAL A 286 -15.56 12.99 8.52
N PRO A 287 -14.68 13.82 9.11
CA PRO A 287 -13.73 13.37 10.14
C PRO A 287 -14.40 12.65 11.31
N ARG A 288 -15.52 13.17 11.82
CA ARG A 288 -16.34 12.49 12.84
C ARG A 288 -16.74 11.07 12.45
N ASP A 289 -17.20 10.85 11.22
CA ASP A 289 -17.64 9.53 10.77
C ASP A 289 -16.44 8.57 10.62
N LYS A 290 -15.27 9.10 10.23
CA LYS A 290 -14.01 8.32 10.23
C LYS A 290 -13.61 7.92 11.65
N LEU A 291 -13.69 8.85 12.62
CA LEU A 291 -13.47 8.54 14.04
C LEU A 291 -14.46 7.50 14.55
N ALA A 292 -15.73 7.58 14.15
CA ALA A 292 -16.73 6.58 14.53
C ALA A 292 -16.38 5.17 14.03
N CYS A 293 -15.79 5.03 12.84
CA CYS A 293 -15.25 3.75 12.35
C CYS A 293 -14.10 3.25 13.24
N ILE A 294 -13.17 4.11 13.64
CA ILE A 294 -12.06 3.76 14.55
C ILE A 294 -12.60 3.33 15.92
N THR A 295 -13.60 4.03 16.45
CA THR A 295 -14.26 3.70 17.72
C THR A 295 -15.03 2.38 17.65
N LYS A 296 -15.74 2.10 16.56
CA LYS A 296 -16.42 0.80 16.35
C LYS A 296 -15.41 -0.35 16.25
N CYS A 297 -14.37 -0.18 15.44
CA CYS A 297 -13.25 -1.13 15.34
C CYS A 297 -12.69 -1.46 16.72
N SER A 298 -12.40 -0.43 17.52
CA SER A 298 -11.88 -0.59 18.87
C SER A 298 -12.85 -1.32 19.79
N LYS A 299 -14.15 -1.01 19.74
CA LYS A 299 -15.19 -1.72 20.51
C LYS A 299 -15.28 -3.21 20.14
N HIS A 300 -15.15 -3.56 18.86
CA HIS A 300 -15.07 -4.96 18.44
C HIS A 300 -13.81 -5.65 18.96
N ILE A 301 -12.66 -4.95 18.99
CA ILE A 301 -11.43 -5.45 19.62
C ILE A 301 -11.65 -5.72 21.12
N PHE A 302 -12.23 -4.78 21.87
CA PHE A 302 -12.52 -5.00 23.30
C PHE A 302 -13.43 -6.20 23.53
N ASN A 303 -14.44 -6.39 22.68
CA ASN A 303 -15.33 -7.55 22.76
C ASN A 303 -14.57 -8.85 22.45
N ALA A 304 -13.70 -8.87 21.45
CA ALA A 304 -12.87 -10.03 21.10
C ALA A 304 -11.96 -10.46 22.25
N ILE A 305 -11.29 -9.48 22.89
CA ILE A 305 -10.42 -9.72 24.05
C ILE A 305 -11.25 -10.20 25.26
N LYS A 306 -12.39 -9.57 25.51
CA LYS A 306 -13.28 -9.95 26.61
C LYS A 306 -13.78 -11.39 26.50
N ILE A 307 -14.14 -11.83 25.29
CA ILE A 307 -14.57 -13.23 25.05
C ILE A 307 -13.39 -14.20 25.21
N THR A 308 -12.18 -13.79 24.84
CA THR A 308 -11.00 -14.67 24.94
C THR A 308 -10.49 -14.81 26.38
N LYS A 309 -10.37 -13.70 27.13
CA LYS A 309 -9.80 -13.68 28.49
C LYS A 309 -10.84 -13.84 29.59
N ASN A 310 -12.14 -13.69 29.30
CA ASN A 310 -13.22 -13.52 30.26
C ASN A 310 -13.04 -12.36 31.26
N GLU A 311 -12.13 -11.43 30.97
CA GLU A 311 -11.79 -10.28 31.78
C GLU A 311 -11.85 -8.99 30.95
N PRO A 312 -12.07 -7.81 31.57
CA PRO A 312 -11.97 -6.53 30.87
C PRO A 312 -10.55 -6.35 30.30
N ALA A 313 -10.46 -5.94 29.02
CA ALA A 313 -9.16 -5.74 28.40
C ALA A 313 -8.43 -4.54 29.02
N SER A 314 -7.13 -4.71 29.26
CA SER A 314 -6.23 -3.62 29.63
C SER A 314 -5.74 -2.85 28.39
N ALA A 315 -5.10 -1.69 28.61
CA ALA A 315 -4.44 -0.96 27.51
C ALA A 315 -3.29 -1.78 26.88
N ASP A 316 -2.60 -2.59 27.68
CA ASP A 316 -1.53 -3.48 27.24
C ASP A 316 -2.05 -4.64 26.37
N ASP A 317 -3.31 -5.03 26.56
CA ASP A 317 -4.00 -6.01 25.70
C ASP A 317 -4.52 -5.38 24.39
N PHE A 318 -4.91 -4.10 24.45
CA PHE A 318 -5.58 -3.41 23.36
C PHE A 318 -4.64 -3.06 22.20
N LEU A 319 -3.50 -2.40 22.48
CA LEU A 319 -2.62 -1.89 21.42
C LEU A 319 -2.03 -3.00 20.53
N PRO A 320 -1.53 -4.13 21.06
CA PRO A 320 -1.08 -5.23 20.21
C PRO A 320 -2.19 -5.81 19.34
N THR A 321 -3.41 -5.89 19.87
CA THR A 321 -4.57 -6.34 19.12
C THR A 321 -4.94 -5.36 17.99
N LEU A 322 -4.88 -4.04 18.24
CA LEU A 322 -5.10 -3.04 17.21
C LEU A 322 -4.03 -3.10 16.11
N ILE A 323 -2.75 -3.27 16.46
CA ILE A 323 -1.66 -3.47 15.50
C ILE A 323 -1.96 -4.70 14.63
N TYR A 324 -2.39 -5.80 15.25
CA TYR A 324 -2.75 -7.02 14.53
C TYR A 324 -3.93 -6.81 13.55
N ILE A 325 -4.99 -6.11 13.97
CA ILE A 325 -6.12 -5.77 13.10
C ILE A 325 -5.67 -4.90 11.91
N VAL A 326 -4.80 -3.90 12.13
CA VAL A 326 -4.27 -3.05 11.05
C VAL A 326 -3.40 -3.87 10.10
N LEU A 327 -2.57 -4.78 10.61
CA LEU A 327 -1.76 -5.68 9.78
C LEU A 327 -2.62 -6.61 8.90
N LYS A 328 -3.70 -7.16 9.45
CA LYS A 328 -4.63 -8.02 8.70
C LYS A 328 -5.50 -7.25 7.71
N GLY A 329 -5.99 -6.08 8.11
CA GLY A 329 -6.90 -5.29 7.28
C GLY A 329 -6.21 -4.54 6.15
N ASN A 330 -4.95 -4.13 6.33
CA ASN A 330 -4.23 -3.21 5.43
C ASN A 330 -5.14 -2.07 4.91
N PRO A 331 -5.63 -1.19 5.81
CA PRO A 331 -6.66 -0.21 5.47
C PRO A 331 -6.24 0.70 4.31
N PRO A 332 -7.14 1.00 3.36
CA PRO A 332 -6.81 1.83 2.21
C PRO A 332 -6.54 3.28 2.65
N ARG A 333 -5.51 3.90 2.03
CA ARG A 333 -5.13 5.30 2.24
C ARG A 333 -4.97 5.68 3.71
N LEU A 334 -4.35 4.79 4.50
CA LEU A 334 -4.29 4.89 5.96
C LEU A 334 -3.63 6.18 6.45
N GLN A 335 -2.52 6.60 5.85
CA GLN A 335 -1.80 7.83 6.21
C GLN A 335 -2.60 9.07 5.82
N SER A 336 -3.20 9.11 4.63
CA SER A 336 -4.11 10.20 4.24
C SER A 336 -5.30 10.33 5.19
N ASN A 337 -5.87 9.21 5.65
CA ASN A 337 -6.97 9.21 6.63
C ASN A 337 -6.53 9.80 7.97
N ILE A 338 -5.38 9.39 8.50
CA ILE A 338 -4.83 9.92 9.75
C ILE A 338 -4.58 11.42 9.62
N GLN A 339 -3.87 11.85 8.59
CA GLN A 339 -3.55 13.26 8.36
C GLN A 339 -4.81 14.11 8.16
N TYR A 340 -5.81 13.60 7.43
CA TYR A 340 -7.08 14.30 7.23
C TYR A 340 -7.83 14.52 8.56
N ILE A 341 -7.89 13.50 9.42
CA ILE A 341 -8.49 13.64 10.76
C ILE A 341 -7.68 14.65 11.59
N THR A 342 -6.35 14.56 11.61
CA THR A 342 -5.49 15.49 12.36
C THR A 342 -5.67 16.94 11.90
N ARG A 343 -5.80 17.19 10.60
CA ARG A 343 -5.89 18.53 10.02
C ARG A 343 -7.28 19.15 10.12
N PHE A 344 -8.36 18.37 9.99
CA PHE A 344 -9.71 18.90 9.72
C PHE A 344 -10.79 18.48 10.72
N CYS A 345 -10.51 17.57 11.65
CA CYS A 345 -11.42 17.27 12.74
C CYS A 345 -11.51 18.44 13.72
N ASN A 346 -12.67 18.64 14.33
CA ASN A 346 -12.80 19.54 15.47
C ASN A 346 -11.87 19.08 16.63
N PRO A 347 -10.94 19.93 17.12
CA PRO A 347 -9.96 19.56 18.13
C PRO A 347 -10.58 19.12 19.45
N SER A 348 -11.74 19.66 19.81
CA SER A 348 -12.40 19.29 21.08
C SER A 348 -12.67 17.78 21.14
N ARG A 349 -12.98 17.16 20.00
CA ARG A 349 -13.25 15.71 19.88
C ARG A 349 -11.98 14.86 19.93
N LEU A 350 -10.84 15.40 19.49
CA LEU A 350 -9.57 14.69 19.57
C LEU A 350 -8.92 14.81 20.95
N MET A 351 -9.14 15.94 21.65
CA MET A 351 -8.56 16.19 22.97
C MET A 351 -9.37 15.59 24.11
N THR A 352 -10.64 15.26 23.90
CA THR A 352 -11.54 14.74 24.93
C THR A 352 -12.37 13.58 24.41
N GLY A 353 -12.59 12.56 25.25
CA GLY A 353 -13.47 11.43 24.95
C GLY A 353 -12.76 10.17 24.43
N GLU A 354 -13.57 9.16 24.11
CA GLU A 354 -13.10 7.86 23.64
C GLU A 354 -12.50 7.92 22.22
N ASP A 355 -13.04 8.77 21.35
CA ASP A 355 -12.59 8.92 19.95
C ASP A 355 -11.11 9.33 19.88
N GLY A 356 -10.69 10.31 20.70
CA GLY A 356 -9.31 10.78 20.77
C GLY A 356 -8.34 9.71 21.29
N TYR A 357 -8.77 8.90 22.26
CA TYR A 357 -7.98 7.78 22.78
C TYR A 357 -7.75 6.72 21.70
N TYR A 358 -8.79 6.29 20.99
CA TYR A 358 -8.65 5.28 19.93
C TYR A 358 -7.86 5.81 18.72
N PHE A 359 -8.07 7.08 18.34
CA PHE A 359 -7.29 7.71 17.29
C PHE A 359 -5.80 7.77 17.64
N THR A 360 -5.46 8.14 18.87
CA THR A 360 -4.06 8.16 19.34
C THR A 360 -3.45 6.77 19.29
N ASN A 361 -4.18 5.73 19.73
CA ASN A 361 -3.71 4.35 19.63
C ASN A 361 -3.51 3.89 18.19
N LEU A 362 -4.37 4.30 17.25
CA LEU A 362 -4.18 4.02 15.82
C LEU A 362 -2.90 4.67 15.29
N CYS A 363 -2.64 5.93 15.63
CA CYS A 363 -1.41 6.62 15.27
C CYS A 363 -0.17 5.89 15.83
N CYS A 364 -0.24 5.46 17.09
CA CYS A 364 0.82 4.65 17.71
C CYS A 364 1.02 3.32 16.99
N ALA A 365 -0.07 2.62 16.64
CA ALA A 365 -0.02 1.34 15.93
C ALA A 365 0.64 1.48 14.55
N VAL A 366 0.30 2.53 13.79
CA VAL A 366 0.91 2.79 12.47
C VAL A 366 2.39 3.14 12.61
N ALA A 367 2.75 4.01 13.55
CA ALA A 367 4.16 4.35 13.80
C ALA A 367 4.98 3.14 14.25
N PHE A 368 4.38 2.21 15.02
CA PHE A 368 5.00 0.95 15.38
C PHE A 368 5.22 0.05 14.16
N ILE A 369 4.22 -0.12 13.29
CA ILE A 369 4.33 -0.93 12.07
C ILE A 369 5.42 -0.40 11.11
N GLU A 370 5.54 0.92 10.99
CA GLU A 370 6.59 1.57 10.18
C GLU A 370 7.99 1.23 10.69
N LYS A 371 8.18 1.18 12.01
CA LYS A 371 9.49 0.95 12.66
C LYS A 371 9.70 -0.47 13.17
N LEU A 372 8.79 -1.39 12.87
CA LEU A 372 8.81 -2.75 13.39
C LEU A 372 10.11 -3.49 13.00
N ASP A 373 10.81 -4.02 13.98
CA ASP A 373 12.04 -4.77 13.80
C ASP A 373 11.96 -6.16 14.44
N ALA A 374 13.03 -6.94 14.32
CA ALA A 374 13.12 -8.28 14.90
C ALA A 374 12.92 -8.27 16.42
N GLN A 375 13.50 -7.27 17.10
CA GLN A 375 13.43 -7.13 18.55
C GLN A 375 12.00 -6.87 19.02
N SER A 376 11.24 -6.07 18.27
CA SER A 376 9.83 -5.75 18.55
C SER A 376 8.92 -6.99 18.54
N LEU A 377 9.31 -8.05 17.83
CA LEU A 377 8.59 -9.33 17.75
C LEU A 377 9.21 -10.44 18.60
N ASN A 378 10.23 -10.13 19.40
CA ASN A 378 11.03 -11.12 20.14
C ASN A 378 11.65 -12.20 19.24
N LEU A 379 12.08 -11.84 18.04
CA LEU A 379 12.73 -12.73 17.06
C LEU A 379 14.22 -12.42 16.94
N SER A 380 14.99 -13.41 16.47
CA SER A 380 16.36 -13.19 16.02
C SER A 380 16.35 -12.38 14.70
N GLN A 381 17.40 -11.62 14.44
CA GLN A 381 17.52 -10.87 13.19
C GLN A 381 17.50 -11.81 11.97
N GLU A 382 18.11 -13.00 12.10
CA GLU A 382 18.13 -14.02 11.05
C GLU A 382 16.73 -14.54 10.72
N ASP A 383 15.90 -14.83 11.73
CA ASP A 383 14.53 -15.31 11.51
C ASP A 383 13.66 -14.23 10.89
N PHE A 384 13.83 -12.98 11.34
CA PHE A 384 13.12 -11.83 10.76
C PHE A 384 13.46 -11.64 9.28
N ASP A 385 14.74 -11.69 8.91
CA ASP A 385 15.18 -11.55 7.52
C ASP A 385 14.71 -12.72 6.65
N ARG A 386 14.67 -13.95 7.20
CA ARG A 386 14.11 -15.13 6.51
C ARG A 386 12.61 -14.99 6.25
N PHE A 387 11.84 -14.47 7.20
CA PHE A 387 10.41 -14.20 7.01
C PHE A 387 10.16 -13.07 6.01
N MET A 388 10.95 -11.99 6.05
CA MET A 388 10.84 -10.86 5.13
C MET A 388 11.23 -11.22 3.69
N THR A 389 12.19 -12.14 3.50
CA THR A 389 12.59 -12.64 2.17
C THR A 389 11.65 -13.73 1.62
N GLY A 390 10.68 -14.19 2.40
CA GLY A 390 9.72 -15.22 2.01
C GLY A 390 10.32 -16.63 1.91
N GLN A 391 11.54 -16.84 2.42
CA GLN A 391 12.22 -18.15 2.40
C GLN A 391 11.58 -19.14 3.37
N THR A 392 10.95 -18.64 4.43
CA THR A 392 10.21 -19.44 5.42
C THR A 392 8.90 -18.74 5.77
N SER A 393 7.81 -19.50 5.93
CA SER A 393 6.62 -19.00 6.60
C SER A 393 6.72 -19.33 8.09
N PRO A 394 6.31 -18.45 9.02
CA PRO A 394 6.21 -18.82 10.41
C PRO A 394 5.25 -20.00 10.50
N LYS A 395 5.78 -21.14 10.93
CA LYS A 395 4.97 -22.32 11.21
C LYS A 395 3.99 -21.88 12.29
N LYS A 396 2.68 -21.95 12.02
CA LYS A 396 1.68 -22.00 13.09
C LYS A 396 2.21 -23.09 14.03
N GLN A 397 2.40 -22.76 15.30
CA GLN A 397 2.79 -23.75 16.29
C GLN A 397 1.59 -24.68 16.44
N GLU A 398 1.46 -25.64 15.51
CA GLU A 398 0.55 -26.75 15.60
C GLU A 398 1.02 -27.53 16.81
N SER A 399 0.26 -27.44 17.90
CA SER A 399 0.13 -28.61 18.75
C SER A 399 -0.24 -29.78 17.83
N ASP A 400 0.44 -30.91 17.98
CA ASP A 400 0.26 -32.16 17.22
C ASP A 400 -1.13 -32.82 17.41
N THR A 401 -2.18 -32.03 17.56
CA THR A 401 -3.58 -32.46 17.65
C THR A 401 -4.36 -31.69 16.60
N PHE A 402 -4.41 -32.21 15.38
CA PHE A 402 -5.29 -31.73 14.32
C PHE A 402 -6.72 -31.55 14.84
N SER A 403 -7.15 -30.31 15.06
CA SER A 403 -8.55 -29.97 15.25
C SER A 403 -9.26 -29.91 13.89
N PRO A 404 -10.56 -30.27 13.79
CA PRO A 404 -11.19 -30.52 12.49
C PRO A 404 -11.44 -29.29 11.60
N ASP A 405 -11.14 -28.06 12.04
CA ASP A 405 -11.76 -26.86 11.46
C ASP A 405 -10.78 -25.85 10.83
N VAL A 406 -9.86 -26.32 9.99
CA VAL A 406 -9.20 -25.47 8.97
C VAL A 406 -10.09 -25.41 7.73
N CYS A 407 -10.33 -24.20 7.22
CA CYS A 407 -11.08 -23.91 6.00
C CYS A 407 -10.69 -24.86 4.86
N LEU A 408 -11.69 -25.53 4.27
CA LEU A 408 -11.51 -26.57 3.26
C LEU A 408 -10.60 -26.14 2.10
N GLY A 409 -10.63 -24.86 1.73
CA GLY A 409 -9.77 -24.29 0.68
C GLY A 409 -8.27 -24.35 1.01
N VAL A 410 -7.89 -24.09 2.27
CA VAL A 410 -6.48 -24.14 2.69
C VAL A 410 -6.00 -25.59 2.78
N LYS A 411 -6.84 -26.50 3.31
CA LYS A 411 -6.55 -27.95 3.28
C LYS A 411 -6.38 -28.46 1.85
N GLN A 412 -7.23 -28.02 0.92
CA GLN A 412 -7.15 -28.38 -0.49
C GLN A 412 -5.87 -27.84 -1.13
N MET A 413 -5.48 -26.60 -0.80
CA MET A 413 -4.26 -25.98 -1.31
C MET A 413 -3.00 -26.69 -0.81
N CYS A 414 -2.90 -27.01 0.49
CA CYS A 414 -1.76 -27.76 1.03
C CYS A 414 -1.65 -29.15 0.41
N LYS A 415 -2.78 -29.85 0.23
CA LYS A 415 -2.81 -31.14 -0.50
C LYS A 415 -2.38 -30.99 -1.95
N SER A 416 -2.79 -29.91 -2.62
CA SER A 416 -2.41 -29.64 -4.01
C SER A 416 -0.92 -29.31 -4.14
N LEU A 417 -0.35 -28.59 -3.17
CA LEU A 417 1.09 -28.30 -3.11
C LEU A 417 1.93 -29.56 -2.90
N ASP A 418 1.52 -30.43 -1.97
CA ASP A 418 2.18 -31.73 -1.74
C ASP A 418 2.11 -32.61 -3.00
N LEU A 419 0.94 -32.67 -3.64
CA LEU A 419 0.77 -33.38 -4.91
C LEU A 419 1.67 -32.80 -6.03
N LEU A 420 1.76 -31.48 -6.15
CA LEU A 420 2.63 -30.83 -7.13
C LEU A 420 4.10 -31.13 -6.89
N SER A 421 4.55 -31.16 -5.62
CA SER A 421 5.92 -31.55 -5.27
C SER A 421 6.21 -32.99 -5.69
N GLN A 422 5.31 -33.92 -5.36
CA GLN A 422 5.44 -35.33 -5.73
C GLN A 422 5.42 -35.54 -7.26
N LEU A 423 4.59 -34.78 -7.98
CA LEU A 423 4.54 -34.80 -9.43
C LEU A 423 5.84 -34.25 -10.05
N ASN A 424 6.41 -33.19 -9.47
CA ASN A 424 7.68 -32.63 -9.95
C ASN A 424 8.83 -33.63 -9.76
N GLU A 425 8.95 -34.27 -8.59
CA GLU A 425 9.95 -35.33 -8.38
C GLU A 425 9.76 -36.50 -9.33
N ARG A 426 8.51 -36.91 -9.58
CA ARG A 426 8.21 -37.99 -10.53
C ARG A 426 8.62 -37.59 -11.95
N GLN A 427 8.35 -36.35 -12.35
CA GLN A 427 8.73 -35.84 -13.66
C GLN A 427 10.25 -35.80 -13.83
N GLU A 428 11.00 -35.33 -12.82
CA GLU A 428 12.47 -35.34 -12.84
C GLU A 428 13.03 -36.75 -12.95
N ARG A 429 12.47 -37.72 -12.20
CA ARG A 429 12.86 -39.14 -12.30
C ARG A 429 12.61 -39.68 -13.71
N ILE A 430 11.41 -39.48 -14.27
CA ILE A 430 11.07 -39.98 -15.61
C ILE A 430 11.99 -39.36 -16.68
N VAL A 431 12.26 -38.06 -16.60
CA VAL A 431 13.15 -37.38 -17.56
C VAL A 431 14.59 -37.90 -17.44
N SER A 432 15.06 -38.16 -16.21
CA SER A 432 16.39 -38.73 -15.98
C SER A 432 16.50 -40.15 -16.56
N GLU A 433 15.50 -41.00 -16.32
CA GLU A 433 15.47 -42.37 -16.86
C GLU A 433 15.32 -42.39 -18.38
N ALA A 434 14.54 -41.49 -18.96
CA ALA A 434 14.40 -41.35 -20.41
C ALA A 434 15.73 -40.97 -21.07
N LYS A 435 16.48 -40.02 -20.49
CA LYS A 435 17.82 -39.66 -20.97
C LYS A 435 18.82 -40.81 -20.84
N LYS A 436 18.71 -41.60 -19.77
CA LYS A 436 19.54 -42.79 -19.60
C LYS A 436 19.24 -43.81 -20.70
N LEU A 437 17.96 -44.10 -20.94
CA LEU A 437 17.53 -45.03 -21.99
C LEU A 437 17.96 -44.55 -23.38
N GLU A 438 17.83 -43.25 -23.66
CA GLU A 438 18.31 -42.64 -24.91
C GLU A 438 19.80 -42.92 -25.11
N LYS A 439 20.61 -42.71 -24.08
CA LYS A 439 22.05 -43.02 -24.13
C LYS A 439 22.30 -44.52 -24.34
N ASP A 440 21.65 -45.37 -23.57
CA ASP A 440 21.83 -46.82 -23.66
C ASP A 440 21.47 -47.35 -25.07
N LEU A 441 20.47 -46.76 -25.73
CA LEU A 441 20.04 -47.11 -27.09
C LEU A 441 21.07 -46.68 -28.14
N ILE A 442 21.66 -45.49 -27.98
CA ILE A 442 22.75 -45.01 -28.84
C ILE A 442 23.98 -45.92 -28.68
N ASP A 443 24.42 -46.15 -27.44
CA ASP A 443 25.59 -46.99 -27.14
C ASP A 443 25.40 -48.42 -27.67
N TRP A 444 24.19 -48.98 -27.56
CA TRP A 444 23.86 -50.30 -28.12
C TRP A 444 23.91 -50.31 -29.65
N THR A 445 23.34 -49.28 -30.30
CA THR A 445 23.32 -49.18 -31.77
C THR A 445 24.72 -49.02 -32.34
N GLU A 446 25.54 -48.17 -31.74
CA GLU A 446 26.95 -47.99 -32.11
C GLU A 446 27.75 -49.27 -31.86
N GLY A 447 27.52 -49.94 -30.73
CA GLY A 447 28.16 -51.21 -30.39
C GLY A 447 27.87 -52.31 -31.42
N ILE A 448 26.60 -52.50 -31.79
CA ILE A 448 26.20 -53.48 -32.82
C ILE A 448 26.76 -53.09 -34.18
N THR A 449 26.71 -51.82 -34.56
CA THR A 449 27.24 -51.35 -35.85
C THR A 449 28.72 -51.68 -35.97
N LYS A 450 29.49 -51.38 -34.91
CA LYS A 450 30.92 -51.67 -34.85
C LYS A 450 31.22 -53.16 -34.87
N GLU A 451 30.47 -53.97 -34.12
CA GLU A 451 30.65 -55.43 -34.12
C GLU A 451 30.35 -56.05 -35.49
N VAL A 452 29.33 -55.53 -36.18
CA VAL A 452 29.01 -55.94 -37.56
C VAL A 452 30.12 -55.51 -38.52
N GLU A 453 30.62 -54.27 -38.43
CA GLU A 453 31.75 -53.79 -39.24
C GLU A 453 33.01 -54.64 -39.03
N ASP A 454 33.36 -54.94 -37.77
CA ASP A 454 34.50 -55.78 -37.41
C ASP A 454 34.36 -57.20 -38.01
N ILE A 455 33.15 -57.78 -38.02
CA ILE A 455 32.88 -59.09 -38.61
C ILE A 455 32.98 -59.04 -40.15
N VAL A 456 32.45 -58.00 -40.78
CA VAL A 456 32.51 -57.81 -42.24
C VAL A 456 33.95 -57.61 -42.71
N GLU A 457 34.77 -56.87 -41.96
CA GLU A 457 36.19 -56.68 -42.25
C GLU A 457 36.99 -57.99 -42.06
N LYS A 458 36.66 -58.76 -41.03
CA LYS A 458 37.31 -60.05 -40.72
C LYS A 458 36.92 -61.17 -41.69
N TYR A 459 35.71 -61.12 -42.26
CA TYR A 459 35.19 -62.10 -43.21
C TYR A 459 34.56 -61.39 -44.43
N PRO A 460 35.38 -60.86 -45.35
CA PRO A 460 34.88 -60.15 -46.52
C PRO A 460 34.03 -61.07 -47.39
N LEU A 461 32.77 -60.69 -47.59
CA LEU A 461 31.83 -61.40 -48.45
C LEU A 461 32.18 -61.13 -49.92
N GLU A 462 33.05 -61.95 -50.51
CA GLU A 462 33.27 -61.97 -51.96
C GLU A 462 32.05 -62.56 -52.69
N ILE A 463 31.05 -61.73 -52.96
CA ILE A 463 29.97 -62.10 -53.89
C ILE A 463 30.52 -61.92 -55.30
N LYS A 464 31.10 -63.00 -55.86
CA LYS A 464 31.46 -63.03 -57.28
C LYS A 464 30.19 -62.86 -58.11
N PRO A 465 30.08 -61.84 -58.99
CA PRO A 465 28.97 -61.77 -59.94
C PRO A 465 29.03 -63.02 -60.82
N LYS A 466 27.88 -63.63 -61.13
CA LYS A 466 27.79 -64.83 -61.99
C LYS A 466 28.61 -64.59 -63.26
N SER A 467 29.79 -65.20 -63.31
CA SER A 467 30.56 -65.32 -64.54
C SER A 467 29.78 -66.24 -65.45
N GLN A 468 29.22 -65.65 -66.49
CA GLN A 468 28.62 -66.30 -67.62
C GLN A 468 29.68 -67.17 -68.32
N ALA A 469 29.87 -68.41 -67.86
CA ALA A 469 30.53 -69.49 -68.59
C ALA A 469 30.53 -70.80 -67.77
N LEU A 470 29.37 -71.43 -67.57
CA LEU A 470 29.24 -72.89 -67.39
C LEU A 470 27.82 -73.32 -67.80
N ALA A 471 27.42 -72.96 -69.03
CA ALA A 471 26.39 -73.67 -69.76
C ALA A 471 27.12 -74.59 -70.75
N ALA A 472 27.51 -75.78 -70.28
CA ALA A 472 27.81 -76.98 -71.08
C ALA A 472 28.49 -78.04 -70.18
N ILE A 473 27.71 -78.74 -69.36
CA ILE A 473 28.15 -80.05 -68.83
C ILE A 473 27.02 -81.10 -68.84
N ASP A 474 25.92 -80.84 -69.55
CA ASP A 474 24.86 -81.82 -69.82
C ASP A 474 25.09 -82.57 -71.15
N SER A 475 26.32 -82.62 -71.65
CA SER A 475 26.59 -83.17 -73.00
C SER A 475 27.41 -84.45 -73.03
N GLU A 476 28.08 -84.87 -71.95
CA GLU A 476 28.78 -86.17 -71.93
C GLU A 476 28.89 -86.72 -70.51
N ASN A 477 27.86 -87.45 -70.05
CA ASN A 477 28.07 -88.62 -69.19
C ASN A 477 26.88 -89.58 -69.31
N VAL A 478 26.81 -90.25 -70.46
CA VAL A 478 26.18 -91.56 -70.59
C VAL A 478 26.98 -92.52 -69.68
N GLU A 479 26.28 -93.35 -68.92
CA GLU A 479 26.80 -94.38 -67.99
C GLU A 479 27.17 -93.92 -66.56
N ASN A 480 26.19 -93.95 -65.65
CA ASN A 480 26.34 -94.74 -64.41
C ASN A 480 24.99 -94.98 -63.71
N ASP A 481 24.41 -96.15 -63.99
CA ASP A 481 23.19 -96.71 -63.39
C ASP A 481 23.42 -97.25 -61.97
N LYS A 482 23.63 -96.39 -60.96
CA LYS A 482 23.62 -96.82 -59.53
C LYS A 482 23.10 -95.76 -58.55
N LEU A 483 21.92 -95.20 -58.79
CA LEU A 483 21.19 -94.44 -57.75
C LEU A 483 19.97 -95.25 -57.29
N PRO A 484 19.80 -95.50 -55.97
CA PRO A 484 18.64 -96.21 -55.45
C PRO A 484 17.35 -95.40 -55.65
N PRO A 485 16.18 -96.05 -55.87
CA PRO A 485 14.92 -95.35 -56.10
C PRO A 485 14.47 -94.54 -54.86
N PRO A 486 13.87 -93.36 -55.03
CA PRO A 486 13.30 -92.60 -53.92
C PRO A 486 12.10 -93.34 -53.31
N LEU A 487 12.06 -93.42 -51.97
CA LEU A 487 11.01 -94.07 -51.20
C LEU A 487 9.64 -93.41 -51.45
N GLN A 488 8.63 -94.21 -51.83
CA GLN A 488 7.24 -93.77 -51.93
C GLN A 488 6.48 -94.01 -50.61
N PRO A 489 5.66 -93.06 -50.14
CA PRO A 489 4.86 -93.23 -48.93
C PRO A 489 3.67 -94.19 -49.17
N GLN A 490 3.53 -95.20 -48.31
CA GLN A 490 2.32 -96.04 -48.25
C GLN A 490 1.24 -95.38 -47.40
N VAL A 491 0.04 -95.27 -47.96
CA VAL A 491 -1.18 -94.88 -47.25
C VAL A 491 -1.74 -96.12 -46.57
N TYR A 492 -1.83 -96.09 -45.24
CA TYR A 492 -2.40 -97.18 -44.46
C TYR A 492 -3.94 -97.06 -44.46
N ALA A 493 -4.62 -98.08 -44.99
CA ALA A 493 -6.07 -98.26 -44.87
C ALA A 493 -6.30 -99.65 -44.24
N GLY A 494 -6.84 -99.66 -43.01
CA GLY A 494 -7.10 -100.87 -42.23
C GLY A 494 -7.15 -100.59 -40.75
#